data_AF-A0ABD0B417-F1
#
_entry.id   AF-A0ABD0B417-F1
#
_cell.length_a   1.000
_cell.length_b   1.000
_cell.length_c   1.000
_cell.angle_alpha   90.00
_cell.angle_beta   90.00
_cell.angle_gamma   90.00
#
_symmetry.space_group_name_H-M   'P 1'
#
loop_
_entity.id
_entity.type
_entity.pdbx_description
1 polymer ?
#
loop_
_entity_poly.entity_id
_entity_poly.type
_entity_poly.pdbx_seq_one_letter_code
_entity_poly.pdbx_strand_id
1 'polypeptide(L)'
;MTATPLSRVMGILGQRLVQALVVALLVAGLCFLMVQSLPGDIAFRIAAGRYGYDYVTAEAANAVRSELGLAGSALARFGDWLWALLQGDLGSSLVTGAPVAADVGHHLGATLTLASASVVLALVVALPLGSLSALRPGGWCDRLTLGWSVLMRALPPSCSAWCSW
;
A
#
# COMPACT_ATOMS: atom_id res chain seq x y z
N MET A 1 18.63 -29.47 -28.20
CA MET A 1 18.03 -28.17 -28.55
C MET A 1 17.82 -27.40 -27.25
N THR A 2 18.85 -26.66 -26.84
CA THR A 2 18.92 -25.94 -25.57
C THR A 2 18.09 -24.66 -25.68
N ALA A 3 16.94 -24.61 -25.02
CA ALA A 3 16.20 -23.36 -24.86
C ALA A 3 17.14 -22.32 -24.24
N THR A 4 17.36 -21.21 -24.97
CA THR A 4 18.24 -20.12 -24.56
C THR A 4 17.83 -19.61 -23.18
N PRO A 5 18.78 -19.27 -22.29
CA PRO A 5 18.45 -18.77 -20.94
C PRO A 5 17.52 -17.55 -20.98
N LEU A 6 17.55 -16.76 -22.07
CA LEU A 6 16.67 -15.62 -22.30
C LEU A 6 15.17 -15.98 -22.33
N SER A 7 14.76 -17.09 -22.96
CA SER A 7 13.33 -17.41 -23.09
C SER A 7 12.71 -17.85 -21.75
N ARG A 8 13.52 -18.49 -20.88
CA ARG A 8 13.13 -18.81 -19.50
C ARG A 8 13.00 -17.54 -18.66
N VAL A 9 13.93 -16.60 -18.78
CA VAL A 9 13.86 -15.31 -18.06
C VAL A 9 12.65 -14.49 -18.51
N MET A 10 12.39 -14.41 -19.82
CA MET A 10 11.20 -13.72 -20.36
C MET A 10 9.89 -14.37 -19.89
N GLY A 11 9.85 -15.72 -19.80
CA GLY A 11 8.70 -16.44 -19.24
C GLY A 11 8.46 -16.12 -17.76
N ILE A 12 9.52 -16.08 -16.95
CA ILE A 12 9.42 -15.70 -15.53
C ILE A 12 8.99 -14.24 -15.37
N LEU A 13 9.58 -13.32 -16.15
CA LEU A 13 9.20 -11.90 -16.12
C LEU A 13 7.73 -11.72 -16.47
N GLY A 14 7.26 -12.37 -17.53
CA GLY A 14 5.85 -12.36 -17.94
C GLY A 14 4.94 -12.91 -16.85
N GLN A 15 5.28 -14.06 -16.26
CA GLN A 15 4.50 -14.66 -15.18
C GLN A 15 4.44 -13.76 -13.94
N ARG A 16 5.54 -13.12 -13.56
CA ARG A 16 5.59 -12.16 -12.44
C ARG A 16 4.78 -10.89 -12.74
N LEU A 17 4.82 -10.40 -13.98
CA LEU A 17 4.06 -9.23 -14.40
C LEU A 17 2.55 -9.51 -14.39
N VAL A 18 2.14 -10.69 -14.88
CA VAL A 18 0.74 -11.15 -14.80
C VAL A 18 0.31 -11.33 -13.35
N GLN A 19 1.13 -11.97 -12.51
CA GLN A 19 0.84 -12.11 -11.08
C GLN A 19 0.67 -10.74 -10.40
N ALA A 20 1.57 -9.79 -10.67
CA ALA A 20 1.50 -8.44 -10.13
C ALA A 20 0.23 -7.71 -10.60
N LEU A 21 -0.12 -7.83 -11.89
CA LEU A 21 -1.34 -7.23 -12.45
C LEU A 21 -2.60 -7.80 -11.82
N VAL A 22 -2.68 -9.13 -11.67
CA VAL A 22 -3.84 -9.80 -11.04
C VAL A 22 -3.98 -9.36 -9.58
N VAL A 23 -2.88 -9.32 -8.82
CA VAL A 23 -2.90 -8.83 -7.43
C VAL A 23 -3.32 -7.36 -7.38
N ALA A 24 -2.79 -6.51 -8.26
CA ALA A 24 -3.14 -5.09 -8.31
C ALA A 24 -4.63 -4.88 -8.60
N LEU A 25 -5.20 -5.61 -9.58
CA LEU A 25 -6.63 -5.56 -9.91
C LEU A 25 -7.49 -6.07 -8.76
N LEU A 26 -7.09 -7.15 -8.10
CA LEU A 26 -7.82 -7.72 -6.97
C LEU A 26 -7.82 -6.73 -5.80
N VAL A 27 -6.66 -6.17 -5.44
CA VAL A 27 -6.54 -5.16 -4.38
C VAL A 27 -7.31 -3.89 -4.75
N ALA A 28 -7.23 -3.40 -5.97
CA ALA A 28 -7.98 -2.23 -6.42
C ALA A 28 -9.49 -2.46 -6.36
N GLY A 29 -9.96 -3.62 -6.84
CA GLY A 29 -11.36 -4.02 -6.76
C GLY A 29 -11.83 -4.18 -5.30
N LEU A 30 -11.00 -4.79 -4.44
CA LEU A 30 -11.30 -4.94 -3.02
C LEU A 30 -11.37 -3.59 -2.30
N CYS A 31 -10.42 -2.69 -2.56
CA CYS A 31 -10.45 -1.33 -2.03
C CYS A 31 -11.70 -0.57 -2.50
N PHE A 32 -12.07 -0.71 -3.78
CA PHE A 32 -13.29 -0.11 -4.32
C PHE A 32 -14.54 -0.65 -3.61
N LEU A 33 -14.63 -1.97 -3.43
CA LEU A 33 -15.71 -2.62 -2.69
C LEU A 33 -15.73 -2.17 -1.22
N MET A 34 -14.58 -2.07 -0.56
CA MET A 34 -14.50 -1.55 0.82
C MET A 34 -15.07 -0.13 0.88
N VAL A 35 -14.62 0.77 0.00
CA VAL A 35 -15.11 2.16 -0.05
C VAL A 35 -16.62 2.22 -0.30
N GLN A 36 -17.17 1.29 -1.08
CA GLN A 36 -18.59 1.23 -1.40
C GLN A 36 -19.44 0.54 -0.32
N SER A 37 -18.83 -0.36 0.45
CA SER A 37 -19.44 -1.05 1.59
C SER A 37 -19.49 -0.19 2.86
N LEU A 38 -18.80 0.96 2.88
CA LEU A 38 -18.87 1.89 4.00
C LEU A 38 -20.34 2.32 4.21
N PRO A 39 -20.93 2.08 5.39
CA PRO A 39 -22.29 2.50 5.67
C PRO A 39 -22.33 4.03 5.70
N GLY A 40 -22.97 4.62 4.69
CA GLY A 40 -23.06 6.06 4.49
C GLY A 40 -22.99 6.42 3.02
N ASP A 41 -23.84 7.35 2.60
CA ASP A 41 -23.84 7.86 1.24
C ASP A 41 -22.51 8.56 0.94
N ILE A 42 -21.78 8.06 -0.07
CA ILE A 42 -20.46 8.57 -0.46
C ILE A 42 -20.54 10.06 -0.77
N ALA A 43 -21.68 10.54 -1.27
CA ALA A 43 -21.90 11.96 -1.53
C ALA A 43 -21.90 12.80 -0.25
N PHE A 44 -22.44 12.29 0.86
CA PHE A 44 -22.43 12.99 2.16
C PHE A 44 -21.02 13.02 2.76
N ARG A 45 -20.22 11.95 2.61
CA ARG A 45 -18.82 11.93 3.06
C ARG A 45 -17.94 12.89 2.27
N ILE A 46 -18.14 12.96 0.96
CA ILE A 46 -17.43 13.91 0.10
C ILE A 46 -17.88 15.35 0.43
N ALA A 47 -19.18 15.58 0.61
CA ALA A 47 -19.69 16.88 1.05
C ALA A 47 -19.12 17.29 2.41
N ALA A 48 -19.02 16.37 3.38
CA ALA A 48 -18.36 16.63 4.67
C ALA A 48 -16.89 17.01 4.51
N GLY A 49 -16.18 16.36 3.59
CA GLY A 49 -14.79 16.70 3.26
C GLY A 49 -14.61 18.07 2.63
N ARG A 50 -15.53 18.47 1.75
CA ARG A 50 -15.44 19.72 0.96
C ARG A 50 -16.02 20.94 1.68
N TYR A 51 -17.11 20.77 2.42
CA TYR A 51 -17.87 21.85 3.07
C TYR A 51 -17.77 21.84 4.61
N GLY A 52 -17.16 20.81 5.21
CA GLY A 52 -17.08 20.62 6.66
C GLY A 52 -18.28 19.83 7.21
N TYR A 53 -18.10 19.15 8.35
CA TYR A 53 -19.12 18.31 8.98
C TYR A 53 -20.39 19.08 9.38
N ASP A 54 -20.26 20.39 9.64
CA ASP A 54 -21.36 21.24 10.12
C ASP A 54 -22.31 21.72 9.00
N TYR A 55 -21.89 21.61 7.72
CA TYR A 55 -22.65 22.10 6.54
C TYR A 55 -23.11 20.99 5.58
N VAL A 56 -23.18 19.74 6.04
CA VAL A 56 -23.63 18.61 5.21
C VAL A 56 -25.16 18.61 5.11
N THR A 57 -25.72 19.45 4.23
CA THR A 57 -27.15 19.41 3.89
C THR A 57 -27.46 18.40 2.78
N ALA A 58 -28.72 17.98 2.67
CA ALA A 58 -29.17 17.10 1.61
C ALA A 58 -28.98 17.72 0.21
N GLU A 59 -29.07 19.06 0.08
CA GLU A 59 -28.77 19.71 -1.19
C GLU A 59 -27.28 19.62 -1.55
N ALA A 60 -26.38 19.82 -0.60
CA ALA A 60 -24.94 19.71 -0.81
C ALA A 60 -24.53 18.29 -1.26
N ALA A 61 -25.10 17.26 -0.62
CA ALA A 61 -24.88 15.87 -1.02
C ALA A 61 -25.44 15.57 -2.42
N ASN A 62 -26.62 16.09 -2.78
CA ASN A 62 -27.19 15.88 -4.12
C ASN A 62 -26.40 16.61 -5.22
N ALA A 63 -25.86 17.80 -4.94
CA ALA A 63 -24.97 18.51 -5.85
C ALA A 63 -23.68 17.72 -6.11
N VAL A 64 -23.06 17.18 -5.05
CA VAL A 64 -21.88 16.30 -5.18
C VAL A 64 -22.21 15.03 -5.96
N ARG A 65 -23.40 14.47 -5.76
CA ARG A 65 -23.86 13.26 -6.46
C ARG A 65 -23.97 13.47 -7.97
N SER A 66 -24.50 14.62 -8.41
CA SER A 66 -24.63 14.94 -9.83
C SER A 66 -23.28 15.35 -10.44
N GLU A 67 -22.48 16.14 -9.73
CA GLU A 67 -21.14 16.59 -10.18
C GLU A 67 -20.19 15.41 -10.43
N LEU A 68 -20.19 14.41 -9.54
CA LEU A 68 -19.30 13.25 -9.62
C LEU A 68 -19.92 12.04 -10.34
N GLY A 69 -21.13 12.17 -10.90
CA GLY A 69 -21.80 11.06 -11.58
C GLY A 69 -22.03 9.84 -10.68
N LEU A 70 -22.17 10.04 -9.36
CA LEU A 70 -22.32 8.97 -8.36
C LEU A 70 -23.61 8.15 -8.54
N ALA A 71 -24.53 8.61 -9.41
CA ALA A 71 -25.78 7.91 -9.76
C ALA A 71 -25.62 6.81 -10.82
N GLY A 72 -24.47 6.74 -11.51
CA GLY A 72 -24.20 5.71 -12.52
C GLY A 72 -23.88 4.33 -11.92
N SER A 73 -23.77 3.31 -12.79
CA SER A 73 -23.39 1.97 -12.34
C SER A 73 -21.98 1.96 -11.74
N ALA A 74 -21.82 1.31 -10.58
CA ALA A 74 -20.54 1.23 -9.89
C ALA A 74 -19.43 0.62 -10.75
N LEU A 75 -19.79 -0.35 -11.60
CA LEU A 75 -18.87 -1.02 -12.50
C LEU A 75 -18.31 -0.08 -13.58
N ALA A 76 -19.15 0.82 -14.13
CA ALA A 76 -18.71 1.81 -15.12
C ALA A 76 -17.69 2.78 -14.50
N ARG A 77 -17.98 3.27 -13.29
CA ARG A 77 -17.06 4.17 -12.55
C ARG A 77 -15.71 3.51 -12.25
N PHE A 78 -15.71 2.22 -11.89
CA PHE A 78 -14.47 1.48 -11.69
C PHE A 78 -13.70 1.32 -13.01
N GLY A 79 -14.40 1.02 -14.11
CA GLY A 79 -13.80 0.92 -15.45
C GLY A 79 -13.16 2.23 -15.91
N ASP A 80 -13.87 3.36 -15.78
CA ASP A 80 -13.38 4.68 -16.16
C ASP A 80 -12.16 5.10 -15.31
N TRP A 81 -12.21 4.85 -14.00
CA TRP A 81 -11.09 5.11 -13.10
C TRP A 81 -9.87 4.25 -13.44
N LEU A 82 -10.08 2.95 -13.72
CA LEU A 82 -8.99 2.05 -14.11
C LEU A 82 -8.38 2.47 -15.46
N TRP A 83 -9.21 2.93 -16.40
CA TRP A 83 -8.76 3.41 -17.71
C TRP A 83 -7.92 4.70 -17.58
N ALA A 84 -8.33 5.64 -16.73
CA ALA A 84 -7.55 6.84 -16.41
C ALA A 84 -6.21 6.47 -15.74
N LEU A 85 -6.24 5.53 -14.79
CA LEU A 85 -5.04 5.04 -14.10
C LEU A 85 -4.04 4.40 -15.07
N LEU A 86 -4.52 3.62 -16.05
CA LEU A 86 -3.69 3.02 -17.10
C LEU A 86 -3.03 4.08 -18.03
N GLN A 87 -3.63 5.25 -18.16
CA GLN A 87 -3.06 6.40 -18.88
C GLN A 87 -2.07 7.21 -18.01
N GLY A 88 -1.89 6.83 -16.74
CA GLY A 88 -1.05 7.54 -15.79
C GLY A 88 -1.74 8.71 -15.09
N ASP A 89 -3.06 8.86 -15.25
CA ASP A 89 -3.84 9.87 -14.55
C ASP A 89 -4.40 9.29 -13.24
N LEU A 90 -3.83 9.72 -12.11
CA LEU A 90 -4.28 9.36 -10.77
C LEU A 90 -5.54 10.16 -10.35
N GLY A 91 -5.87 11.22 -11.08
CA GLY A 91 -6.98 12.11 -10.80
C GLY A 91 -6.77 13.03 -9.60
N SER A 92 -7.87 13.63 -9.15
CA SER A 92 -7.95 14.46 -7.95
C SER A 92 -8.65 13.71 -6.82
N SER A 93 -8.27 14.03 -5.59
CA SER A 93 -8.93 13.54 -4.39
C SER A 93 -10.36 14.04 -4.35
N LEU A 94 -11.33 13.13 -4.25
CA LEU A 94 -12.75 13.50 -4.15
C LEU A 94 -13.07 14.27 -2.86
N VAL A 95 -12.22 14.19 -1.84
CA VAL A 95 -12.43 14.82 -0.52
C VAL A 95 -11.77 16.20 -0.46
N THR A 96 -10.51 16.29 -0.85
CA THR A 96 -9.70 17.51 -0.72
C THR A 96 -9.60 18.31 -2.01
N GLY A 97 -9.97 17.74 -3.16
CA GLY A 97 -9.82 18.36 -4.49
C GLY A 97 -8.37 18.47 -4.99
N ALA A 98 -7.39 18.08 -4.17
CA ALA A 98 -5.97 18.13 -4.52
C ALA A 98 -5.57 16.98 -5.48
N PRO A 99 -4.52 17.15 -6.31
CA PRO A 99 -4.03 16.08 -7.17
C PRO A 99 -3.46 14.93 -6.34
N VAL A 100 -3.93 13.71 -6.58
CA VAL A 100 -3.50 12.51 -5.83
C VAL A 100 -2.00 12.27 -5.94
N ALA A 101 -1.40 12.64 -7.08
CA ALA A 101 0.04 12.54 -7.28
C ALA A 101 0.87 13.34 -6.26
N ALA A 102 0.37 14.50 -5.81
CA ALA A 102 1.06 15.31 -4.80
C ALA A 102 1.00 14.63 -3.42
N ASP A 103 -0.16 14.10 -3.04
CA ASP A 103 -0.34 13.37 -1.78
C ASP A 103 0.52 12.10 -1.75
N VAL A 104 0.54 11.34 -2.85
CA VAL A 104 1.40 10.16 -3.02
C VAL A 104 2.87 10.56 -2.88
N GLY A 105 3.30 11.64 -3.53
CA GLY A 105 4.67 12.15 -3.40
C GLY A 105 5.03 12.52 -1.96
N HIS A 106 4.12 13.15 -1.23
CA HIS A 106 4.32 13.50 0.17
C HIS A 106 4.49 12.26 1.07
N HIS A 107 3.62 11.27 0.92
CA HIS A 107 3.70 10.02 1.69
C HIS A 107 4.92 9.16 1.32
N LEU A 108 5.31 9.14 0.04
CA LEU A 108 6.53 8.49 -0.41
C LEU A 108 7.76 9.12 0.26
N GLY A 109 7.83 10.45 0.33
CA GLY A 109 8.90 11.16 1.03
C GLY A 109 9.02 10.74 2.49
N ALA A 110 7.91 10.72 3.23
CA ALA A 110 7.90 10.27 4.63
C ALA A 110 8.30 8.79 4.80
N THR A 111 7.87 7.93 3.88
CA THR A 111 8.23 6.51 3.90
C THR A 111 9.73 6.32 3.64
N LEU A 112 10.29 7.07 2.68
CA LEU A 112 11.72 7.01 2.36
C LEU A 112 12.59 7.51 3.52
N THR A 113 12.19 8.57 4.21
CA THR A 113 12.94 9.06 5.39
C THR A 113 12.89 8.06 6.53
N LEU A 114 11.73 7.46 6.81
CA LEU A 114 11.59 6.42 7.83
C LEU A 114 12.36 5.13 7.46
N ALA A 115 12.26 4.69 6.21
CA ALA A 115 12.97 3.51 5.73
C ALA A 115 14.48 3.69 5.78
N SER A 116 14.98 4.83 5.31
CA SER A 116 16.42 5.14 5.36
C SER A 116 16.92 5.25 6.79
N ALA A 117 16.20 5.93 7.69
CA ALA A 117 16.54 5.98 9.11
C ALA A 117 16.59 4.58 9.75
N SER A 118 15.62 3.72 9.40
CA SER A 118 15.56 2.34 9.90
C SER A 118 16.75 1.51 9.42
N VAL A 119 17.14 1.64 8.14
CA VAL A 119 18.32 0.94 7.59
C VAL A 119 19.60 1.43 8.25
N VAL A 120 19.77 2.74 8.44
CA VAL A 120 20.96 3.29 9.11
C VAL A 120 21.05 2.77 10.54
N LEU A 121 19.95 2.81 11.30
CA LEU A 121 19.92 2.32 12.67
C LEU A 121 20.17 0.80 12.73
N ALA A 122 19.60 0.03 11.80
CA ALA A 122 19.86 -1.39 11.67
C ALA A 122 21.34 -1.68 11.41
N LEU A 123 22.01 -0.92 10.52
CA LEU A 123 23.44 -1.08 10.25
C LEU A 123 24.30 -0.73 11.47
N VAL A 124 23.98 0.38 12.16
CA VAL A 124 24.70 0.82 13.36
C VAL A 124 24.64 -0.23 14.48
N VAL A 125 23.53 -0.96 14.60
CA VAL A 125 23.37 -2.01 15.62
C VAL A 125 23.88 -3.36 15.13
N ALA A 126 23.62 -3.73 13.87
CA ALA A 126 23.98 -5.04 13.33
C ALA A 126 25.48 -5.21 13.10
N LEU A 127 26.20 -4.17 12.69
CA LEU A 127 27.65 -4.24 12.47
C LEU A 127 28.45 -4.54 13.76
N PRO A 128 28.24 -3.83 14.90
CA PRO A 128 28.96 -4.17 16.12
C PRO A 128 28.51 -5.51 16.69
N LEU A 129 27.21 -5.81 16.72
CA LEU A 129 26.73 -7.10 17.24
C LEU A 129 27.22 -8.28 16.39
N GLY A 130 27.17 -8.15 15.06
CA GLY A 130 27.62 -9.17 14.12
C GLY A 130 29.13 -9.39 14.15
N SER A 131 29.92 -8.31 14.28
CA SER A 131 31.38 -8.44 14.42
C SER A 131 31.77 -9.06 15.77
N LEU A 132 31.10 -8.69 16.87
CA LEU A 132 31.37 -9.26 18.19
C LEU A 132 31.03 -10.75 18.26
N SER A 133 29.92 -11.18 17.64
CA SER A 133 29.56 -12.61 17.56
C SER A 133 30.53 -13.40 16.69
N ALA A 134 31.04 -12.81 15.61
CA ALA A 134 32.00 -13.46 14.71
C ALA A 134 33.37 -13.67 15.37
N LEU A 135 33.81 -12.72 16.20
CA LEU A 135 35.11 -12.78 16.88
C LEU A 135 35.11 -13.68 18.13
N ARG A 136 33.94 -13.94 18.73
CA ARG A 136 33.80 -14.80 19.93
C ARG A 136 32.71 -15.88 19.74
N PRO A 137 32.96 -16.88 18.88
CA PRO A 137 32.01 -17.96 18.63
C PRO A 137 31.68 -18.71 19.94
N GLY A 138 30.39 -18.92 20.21
CA GLY A 138 29.91 -19.58 21.45
C GLY A 138 29.78 -18.68 22.69
N GLY A 139 30.13 -17.39 22.58
CA GLY A 139 29.93 -16.38 23.63
C GLY A 139 28.46 -16.03 23.89
N TRP A 140 28.19 -15.26 24.95
CA TRP A 140 26.82 -14.87 25.33
C TRP A 140 26.10 -14.06 24.23
N CYS A 141 26.82 -13.18 23.52
CA CYS A 141 26.26 -12.42 22.40
C CYS A 141 25.83 -13.32 21.24
N ASP A 142 26.63 -14.31 20.85
CA ASP A 142 26.30 -15.25 19.77
C ASP A 142 25.03 -16.08 20.09
N ARG A 143 24.91 -16.55 21.35
CA ARG A 143 23.71 -17.29 21.81
C ARG A 143 22.45 -16.42 21.82
N LEU A 144 22.56 -15.15 22.22
CA LEU A 144 21.44 -14.22 22.18
C LEU A 144 20.99 -13.94 20.74
N THR A 145 21.91 -13.69 19.81
CA THR A 145 21.58 -13.42 18.41
C THR A 145 20.94 -14.63 17.73
N LEU A 146 21.43 -15.83 18.02
CA LEU A 146 20.84 -17.08 17.54
C LEU A 146 19.45 -17.32 18.13
N GLY A 147 19.31 -17.16 19.46
CA GLY A 147 18.02 -17.27 20.14
C GLY A 147 16.99 -16.29 19.57
N TRP A 148 17.39 -15.03 19.37
CA TRP A 148 16.56 -14.00 18.74
C TRP A 148 16.15 -14.36 17.31
N SER A 149 17.09 -14.85 16.50
CA SER A 149 16.85 -15.23 15.10
C SER A 149 15.90 -16.43 14.97
N VAL A 150 16.00 -17.38 15.89
CA VAL A 150 15.10 -18.54 15.94
C VAL A 150 13.72 -18.10 16.42
N LEU A 151 13.64 -17.26 17.45
CA LEU A 151 12.37 -16.72 17.94
C LEU A 151 11.63 -15.98 16.83
N MET A 152 12.31 -15.07 16.12
CA MET A 152 11.77 -14.32 14.97
C MET A 152 11.29 -15.22 13.84
N ARG A 153 12.03 -16.29 13.52
CA ARG A 153 11.63 -17.26 12.49
C ARG A 153 10.50 -18.18 12.93
N ALA A 154 10.38 -18.44 14.23
CA ALA A 154 9.37 -19.32 14.80
C ALA A 154 8.00 -18.64 14.91
N LEU A 155 7.96 -17.30 14.93
CA LEU A 155 6.70 -16.56 14.87
C LEU A 155 6.09 -16.70 13.46
N PRO A 156 4.93 -17.36 13.30
CA PRO A 156 4.22 -17.34 12.04
C PRO A 156 3.85 -15.88 11.69
N PRO A 157 3.88 -15.49 10.40
CA PRO A 157 3.69 -14.10 9.98
C PRO A 157 2.36 -13.48 10.42
N SER A 158 1.36 -14.29 10.79
CA SER A 158 0.10 -13.83 11.35
C SER A 158 0.21 -13.31 12.80
N CYS A 159 1.10 -13.85 13.64
CA CYS A 159 1.22 -13.44 15.04
C CYS A 159 2.02 -12.15 15.22
N SER A 160 3.01 -11.87 14.38
CA SER A 160 3.77 -10.61 14.45
C SER A 160 2.93 -9.40 14.01
N ALA A 161 2.00 -9.59 13.06
CA ALA A 161 1.11 -8.55 12.56
C ALA A 161 -0.03 -8.18 13.54
N TRP A 162 -0.41 -9.06 14.46
CA TRP A 162 -1.45 -8.81 15.47
C TRP A 162 -0.92 -8.13 16.75
N CYS A 163 0.39 -8.09 16.97
CA CYS A 163 0.99 -7.43 18.14
C CYS A 163 1.23 -5.92 17.95
N SER A 164 1.00 -5.39 16.75
CA SER A 164 1.18 -3.96 16.41
C SER A 164 -0.14 -3.19 16.24
N TRP A 165 -1.28 -3.81 16.57
CA TRP A 165 -2.62 -3.20 16.57
C TRP A 165 -3.29 -3.38 17.93
#